data_AF-A0A1S3JHB1-F1
#
_entry.id   AF-A0A1S3JHB1-F1
#
_cell.length_a   1.000
_cell.length_b   1.000
_cell.length_c   1.000
_cell.angle_alpha   90.00
_cell.angle_beta   90.00
_cell.angle_gamma   90.00
#
_symmetry.space_group_name_H-M   'P 1'
#
loop_
_entity.id
_entity.type
_entity.pdbx_description
1 polymer ?
#
loop_
_entity_poly.entity_id
_entity_poly.type
_entity_poly.pdbx_seq_one_letter_code
_entity_poly.pdbx_strand_id
1 'polypeptide(L)'
;MNKKYVYVIFKIVDHDGKANSAISVEETAAGIKENDQELQDKAYEEFSEKLRKVAEKKECRYAIFDYGFMQANATWKNTIIFFQWNPDNAAVKQKMLYTSSGKDFTPKLKGLGKKIQANSLEDIAESEIRAQCLDSSRAT
;
A
#
# COMPACT_ATOMS: atom_id res chain seq x y z
N MET A 1 -13.78 16.12 0.57
CA MET A 1 -12.52 15.90 -0.18
C MET A 1 -12.85 15.05 -1.40
N ASN A 2 -12.49 15.48 -2.61
CA ASN A 2 -12.73 14.68 -3.82
C ASN A 2 -11.71 13.54 -3.89
N LYS A 3 -12.02 12.39 -3.29
CA LYS A 3 -11.17 11.20 -3.32
C LYS A 3 -11.20 10.60 -4.73
N LYS A 4 -10.13 10.79 -5.50
CA LYS A 4 -10.04 10.28 -6.88
C LYS A 4 -9.74 8.78 -6.93
N TYR A 5 -8.93 8.29 -5.99
CA TYR A 5 -8.49 6.89 -5.93
C TYR A 5 -8.58 6.36 -4.51
N VAL A 6 -8.95 5.09 -4.34
CA VAL A 6 -8.90 4.39 -3.05
C VAL A 6 -7.54 3.73 -2.85
N TYR A 7 -6.96 3.17 -3.92
CA TYR A 7 -5.59 2.71 -3.91
C TYR A 7 -4.88 3.00 -5.23
N VAL A 8 -3.55 3.04 -5.15
CA VAL A 8 -2.63 3.13 -6.29
C VAL A 8 -1.49 2.14 -6.06
N ILE A 9 -1.24 1.27 -7.03
CA ILE A 9 -0.11 0.34 -7.06
C ILE A 9 0.93 0.88 -8.04
N PHE A 10 2.18 0.91 -7.60
CA PHE A 10 3.32 1.37 -8.38
C PHE A 10 4.31 0.24 -8.60
N LYS A 11 4.93 0.25 -9.77
CA LYS A 11 6.06 -0.61 -10.11
C LYS A 11 7.30 0.22 -10.43
N ILE A 12 8.45 -0.31 -10.08
CA ILE A 12 9.73 0.20 -10.56
C ILE A 12 9.95 -0.41 -11.95
N VAL A 13 10.08 0.44 -12.97
CA VAL A 13 10.37 0.06 -14.35
C VAL A 13 11.83 0.37 -14.61
N ASP A 14 12.56 -0.63 -15.12
CA ASP A 14 13.91 -0.45 -15.61
C ASP A 14 13.85 0.22 -17.00
N HIS A 15 14.63 1.27 -17.20
CA HIS A 15 14.69 1.97 -18.47
C HIS A 15 15.94 1.47 -19.22
N ASP A 16 15.82 0.37 -19.98
CA ASP A 16 16.82 -0.15 -20.93
C ASP A 16 18.29 0.18 -20.57
N GLY A 17 18.73 -0.24 -19.38
CA GLY A 17 20.13 -0.12 -18.94
C GLY A 17 20.61 1.28 -18.53
N LYS A 18 19.71 2.27 -18.34
CA LYS A 18 20.06 3.56 -17.73
C LYS A 18 19.90 3.50 -16.21
N ALA A 19 20.85 4.11 -15.50
CA ALA A 19 20.99 4.09 -14.04
C ALA A 19 19.81 4.67 -13.21
N ASN A 20 18.70 5.05 -13.84
CA ASN A 20 17.56 5.69 -13.20
C ASN A 20 16.30 4.85 -13.41
N SER A 21 16.06 3.90 -12.51
CA SER A 21 14.79 3.17 -12.44
C SER A 21 13.65 4.16 -12.16
N ALA A 22 12.59 4.11 -12.98
CA ALA A 22 11.45 5.02 -12.84
C ALA A 22 10.31 4.34 -12.08
N ILE A 23 9.66 5.07 -11.16
CA ILE A 23 8.46 4.58 -10.48
C ILE A 23 7.24 4.97 -11.33
N SER A 24 6.53 3.97 -11.84
CA SER A 24 5.36 4.14 -12.69
C SER A 24 4.11 3.58 -12.00
N VAL A 25 2.96 4.19 -12.27
CA VAL A 25 1.66 3.65 -11.86
C VAL A 25 1.40 2.37 -12.64
N GLU A 26 1.13 1.28 -11.92
CA GLU A 26 0.71 0.01 -12.52
C GLU A 26 -0.80 -0.13 -12.52
N GLU A 27 -1.45 0.16 -11.39
CA GLU A 27 -2.88 0.00 -11.23
C GLU A 27 -3.48 1.05 -10.29
N THR A 28 -4.75 1.39 -10.51
CA THR A 28 -5.51 2.31 -9.67
C THR A 28 -6.94 1.80 -9.53
N ALA A 29 -7.55 2.00 -8.37
CA ALA A 29 -8.99 1.85 -8.20
C ALA A 29 -9.65 3.20 -7.87
N ALA A 30 -10.87 3.38 -8.36
CA ALA A 30 -11.65 4.59 -8.15
C ALA A 30 -11.87 4.87 -6.66
N GLY A 31 -11.87 6.15 -6.29
CA GLY A 31 -12.10 6.56 -4.91
C GLY A 31 -13.52 6.29 -4.44
N ILE A 32 -13.64 5.95 -3.15
CA ILE A 32 -14.92 5.79 -2.46
C ILE A 32 -15.35 7.18 -1.97
N LYS A 33 -16.52 7.65 -2.41
CA LYS A 33 -17.00 9.02 -2.16
C LYS A 33 -17.62 9.21 -0.78
N GLU A 34 -18.07 8.13 -0.16
CA GLU A 34 -18.80 8.12 1.09
C GLU A 34 -18.06 7.29 2.14
N ASN A 35 -18.40 7.50 3.40
CA ASN A 35 -17.83 6.74 4.52
C ASN A 35 -18.56 5.40 4.63
N ASP A 36 -18.21 4.48 3.73
CA ASP A 36 -18.86 3.18 3.58
C ASP A 36 -17.84 2.06 3.85
N GLN A 37 -18.09 1.27 4.91
CA GLN A 37 -17.20 0.20 5.33
C GLN A 37 -17.23 -0.99 4.36
N GLU A 38 -18.39 -1.34 3.80
CA GLU A 38 -18.52 -2.47 2.88
C GLU A 38 -17.74 -2.20 1.58
N LEU A 39 -17.82 -0.97 1.07
CA LEU A 39 -17.02 -0.56 -0.08
C LEU A 39 -15.51 -0.54 0.22
N GLN A 40 -15.11 -0.16 1.43
CA GLN A 40 -13.71 -0.22 1.86
C GLN A 40 -13.20 -1.66 1.93
N ASP A 41 -13.98 -2.54 2.56
CA ASP A 41 -13.63 -3.95 2.73
C ASP A 41 -13.47 -4.63 1.36
N LYS A 42 -14.40 -4.38 0.43
CA LYS A 42 -14.30 -4.87 -0.94
C LYS A 42 -13.08 -4.32 -1.68
N ALA A 43 -12.81 -3.01 -1.57
CA ALA A 43 -11.64 -2.41 -2.20
C ALA A 43 -10.33 -2.99 -1.64
N TYR A 44 -10.31 -3.33 -0.34
CA TYR A 44 -9.16 -3.93 0.30
C TYR A 44 -8.96 -5.40 -0.11
N GLU A 45 -10.04 -6.17 -0.23
CA GLU A 45 -10.01 -7.53 -0.80
C GLU A 45 -9.43 -7.52 -2.23
N GLU A 46 -9.94 -6.65 -3.09
CA GLU A 46 -9.42 -6.49 -4.45
C GLU A 46 -7.94 -6.11 -4.45
N PHE A 47 -7.55 -5.16 -3.59
CA PHE A 47 -6.17 -4.71 -3.44
C PHE A 47 -5.22 -5.85 -2.98
N SER A 48 -5.61 -6.59 -1.94
CA SER A 48 -4.80 -7.70 -1.40
C SER A 48 -4.64 -8.84 -2.41
N GLU A 49 -5.69 -9.15 -3.17
CA GLU A 49 -5.62 -10.14 -4.27
C GLU A 49 -4.67 -9.70 -5.39
N LYS A 50 -4.51 -8.41 -5.65
CA LYS A 50 -3.51 -7.90 -6.60
C LYS A 50 -2.09 -8.10 -6.08
N LEU A 51 -1.84 -7.78 -4.81
CA LEU A 51 -0.52 -8.04 -4.18
C LEU A 51 -0.19 -9.53 -4.12
N ARG A 52 -1.19 -10.39 -3.91
CA ARG A 52 -1.04 -11.84 -4.01
C ARG A 52 -0.58 -12.29 -5.38
N LYS A 53 -1.24 -11.83 -6.45
CA LYS A 53 -0.84 -12.13 -7.85
C LYS A 53 0.57 -11.63 -8.18
N VAL A 54 1.00 -10.52 -7.57
CA VAL A 54 2.38 -10.02 -7.67
C VAL A 54 3.36 -10.97 -6.98
N ALA A 55 3.04 -11.48 -5.79
CA ALA A 55 3.87 -12.45 -5.09
C ALA A 55 3.96 -13.79 -5.83
N GLU A 56 2.88 -14.26 -6.45
CA GLU A 56 2.89 -15.46 -7.31
C GLU A 56 3.90 -15.31 -8.48
N LYS A 57 4.11 -14.08 -8.96
CA LYS A 57 5.11 -13.74 -9.98
C LYS A 57 6.51 -13.49 -9.42
N LYS A 58 6.71 -13.58 -8.10
CA LYS A 58 7.98 -13.32 -7.41
C LYS A 58 8.52 -11.90 -7.63
N GLU A 59 7.62 -10.93 -7.68
CA GLU A 59 7.95 -9.51 -7.87
C GLU A 59 7.59 -8.68 -6.64
N CYS A 60 8.12 -7.45 -6.58
CA CYS A 60 7.82 -6.48 -5.52
C CYS A 60 6.95 -5.34 -6.07
N ARG A 61 6.27 -4.59 -5.20
CA ARG A 61 5.52 -3.37 -5.55
C ARG A 61 5.55 -2.34 -4.43
N TYR A 62 5.26 -1.08 -4.77
CA TYR A 62 4.77 -0.13 -3.78
C TYR A 62 3.27 0.01 -3.94
N ALA A 63 2.58 0.30 -2.86
CA ALA A 63 1.19 0.72 -2.94
C ALA A 63 0.87 1.82 -1.94
N ILE A 64 -0.15 2.59 -2.27
CA ILE A 64 -0.79 3.53 -1.36
C ILE A 64 -2.25 3.15 -1.28
N PHE A 65 -2.78 3.06 -0.07
CA PHE A 65 -4.20 2.82 0.18
C PHE A 65 -4.73 3.93 1.10
N ASP A 66 -5.84 4.56 0.72
CA ASP A 66 -6.60 5.49 1.57
C ASP A 66 -7.58 4.67 2.42
N TYR A 67 -7.10 4.23 3.58
CA TYR A 67 -7.77 3.27 4.43
C TYR A 67 -8.81 3.95 5.31
N GLY A 68 -10.07 3.78 4.96
CA GLY A 68 -11.22 4.26 5.72
C GLY A 68 -11.78 3.17 6.61
N PHE A 69 -12.00 3.47 7.90
CA PHE A 69 -12.59 2.51 8.82
C PHE A 69 -13.41 3.18 9.93
N MET A 70 -14.40 2.45 10.43
CA MET A 70 -15.16 2.84 11.60
C MET A 70 -14.40 2.52 12.89
N GLN A 71 -14.17 3.53 13.72
CA GLN A 71 -13.59 3.37 15.06
C GLN A 71 -14.63 2.89 16.08
N ALA A 72 -14.18 2.40 17.24
CA ALA A 72 -15.05 1.90 18.30
C ALA A 72 -16.04 2.96 18.85
N ASN A 73 -15.72 4.24 18.72
CA ASN A 73 -16.58 5.36 19.09
C ASN A 73 -17.54 5.79 17.95
N ALA A 74 -17.78 4.92 16.96
CA ALA A 74 -18.59 5.18 15.77
C ALA A 74 -18.14 6.42 14.95
N THR A 75 -16.87 6.80 15.06
CA THR A 75 -16.28 7.86 14.24
C THR A 75 -15.55 7.25 13.05
N TRP A 76 -15.79 7.80 11.86
CA TRP A 76 -15.05 7.42 10.67
C TRP A 76 -13.65 8.04 10.67
N LYS A 77 -12.63 7.21 10.49
CA LYS A 77 -11.24 7.64 10.34
C LYS A 77 -10.69 7.21 8.99
N ASN A 78 -9.95 8.10 8.35
CA ASN A 78 -9.18 7.80 7.15
C ASN A 78 -7.69 7.87 7.47
N THR A 79 -6.91 6.89 7.04
CA THR A 79 -5.46 6.85 7.18
C THR A 79 -4.84 6.53 5.82
N ILE A 80 -3.97 7.39 5.31
CA ILE A 80 -3.20 7.07 4.10
C ILE A 80 -2.05 6.14 4.51
N ILE A 81 -2.06 4.93 3.97
CA ILE A 81 -1.06 3.90 4.27
C ILE A 81 -0.19 3.69 3.03
N PHE A 82 1.12 3.78 3.23
CA PHE A 82 2.10 3.35 2.24
C PHE A 82 2.51 1.90 2.52
N PHE A 83 2.40 1.04 1.53
CA PHE A 83 2.85 -0.34 1.56
C PHE A 83 4.10 -0.50 0.71
N GLN A 84 5.15 -1.04 1.32
CA GLN A 84 6.31 -1.57 0.65
C GLN A 84 6.17 -3.09 0.59
N TRP A 85 5.65 -3.60 -0.53
CA TRP A 85 5.39 -5.02 -0.75
C TRP A 85 6.63 -5.71 -1.32
N ASN A 86 7.28 -6.51 -0.48
CA ASN A 86 8.51 -7.23 -0.76
C ASN A 86 8.36 -8.72 -0.41
N PRO A 87 7.54 -9.48 -1.15
CA PRO A 87 7.18 -10.82 -0.72
C PRO A 87 8.40 -11.73 -0.61
N ASP A 88 8.38 -12.68 0.34
CA ASP A 88 9.57 -13.47 0.66
C ASP A 88 10.09 -14.32 -0.49
N ASN A 89 9.20 -14.72 -1.39
CA ASN A 89 9.55 -15.45 -2.60
C ASN A 89 10.06 -14.57 -3.76
N ALA A 90 10.10 -13.23 -3.61
CA ALA A 90 10.56 -12.33 -4.65
C ALA A 90 12.06 -12.47 -4.94
N ALA A 91 12.45 -12.15 -6.19
CA ALA A 91 13.85 -12.18 -6.59
C ALA A 91 14.72 -11.23 -5.74
N VAL A 92 15.89 -11.69 -5.29
CA VAL A 92 16.80 -10.90 -4.42
C VAL A 92 17.13 -9.53 -5.03
N LYS A 93 17.40 -9.47 -6.34
CA LYS A 93 17.66 -8.21 -7.06
C LYS A 93 16.47 -7.25 -6.98
N GLN A 94 15.24 -7.75 -7.09
CA GLN A 94 14.02 -6.95 -6.94
C GLN A 94 13.89 -6.41 -5.52
N LYS A 95 14.04 -7.26 -4.49
CA LYS A 95 13.98 -6.83 -3.09
C LYS A 95 14.99 -5.72 -2.78
N MET A 96 16.22 -5.85 -3.29
CA MET A 96 17.25 -4.81 -3.17
C MET A 96 16.84 -3.50 -3.85
N LEU A 97 16.31 -3.58 -5.08
CA LEU A 97 15.88 -2.40 -5.83
C LEU A 97 14.73 -1.66 -5.14
N TYR A 98 13.72 -2.38 -4.65
CA TYR A 98 12.59 -1.78 -3.93
C TYR A 98 12.99 -1.28 -2.53
N THR A 99 13.88 -1.96 -1.83
CA THR A 99 14.33 -1.47 -0.52
C THR A 99 15.17 -0.20 -0.64
N SER A 100 16.06 -0.14 -1.65
CA SER A 100 16.88 1.06 -1.91
C SER A 100 16.05 2.23 -2.41
N SER A 101 15.20 2.01 -3.42
CA SER A 101 14.37 3.07 -4.02
C SER A 101 13.30 3.59 -3.05
N GLY A 102 12.86 2.78 -2.08
CA GLY A 102 11.85 3.17 -1.11
C GLY A 102 12.31 4.30 -0.19
N LYS A 103 13.63 4.37 0.09
CA LYS A 103 14.24 5.44 0.90
C LYS A 103 14.10 6.81 0.24
N ASP A 104 14.17 6.86 -1.09
CA ASP A 104 14.05 8.10 -1.85
C ASP A 104 12.61 8.41 -2.26
N PHE A 105 11.77 7.39 -2.41
CA PHE A 105 10.37 7.54 -2.80
C PHE A 105 9.50 8.02 -1.65
N THR A 106 9.62 7.38 -0.49
CA THR A 106 8.72 7.61 0.65
C THR A 106 8.74 9.06 1.15
N PRO A 107 9.89 9.76 1.27
CA PRO A 107 9.93 11.17 1.69
C PRO A 107 9.22 12.13 0.73
N LYS A 108 9.04 11.73 -0.54
CA LYS A 108 8.31 12.54 -1.55
C LYS A 108 6.79 12.45 -1.36
N LEU A 109 6.31 11.44 -0.63
CA LEU A 109 4.91 11.26 -0.31
C LEU A 109 4.55 12.04 0.97
N LYS A 110 3.87 13.17 0.81
CA LYS A 110 3.38 13.99 1.94
C LYS A 110 2.03 13.47 2.43
N GLY A 111 1.80 13.54 3.74
CA GLY A 111 0.51 13.17 4.35
C GLY A 111 0.30 11.67 4.57
N LEU A 112 1.36 10.86 4.51
CA LEU A 112 1.28 9.46 4.93
C LEU A 112 0.97 9.37 6.43
N GLY A 113 -0.08 8.65 6.78
CA GLY A 113 -0.43 8.35 8.17
C GLY A 113 0.34 7.15 8.70
N LYS A 114 0.59 6.14 7.84
CA LYS A 114 1.36 4.94 8.22
C LYS A 114 2.21 4.43 7.06
N LYS A 115 3.28 3.73 7.39
CA LYS A 115 4.16 3.01 6.47
C LYS A 115 4.25 1.56 6.93
N ILE A 116 4.03 0.63 6.01
CA ILE A 116 4.00 -0.81 6.28
C ILE A 116 4.98 -1.48 5.34
N GLN A 117 5.88 -2.27 5.90
CA GLN A 117 6.73 -3.18 5.15
C GLN A 117 6.12 -4.56 5.27
N ALA A 118 5.79 -5.16 4.14
CA ALA A 118 5.07 -6.42 4.11
C ALA A 118 5.81 -7.42 3.20
N ASN A 119 6.08 -8.59 3.75
CA ASN A 119 6.82 -9.67 3.11
C ASN A 119 5.96 -10.93 2.92
N SER A 120 4.79 -10.99 3.54
CA SER A 120 3.83 -12.08 3.36
C SER A 120 2.40 -11.57 3.33
N LEU A 121 1.46 -12.43 2.92
CA LEU A 121 0.04 -12.06 2.90
C LEU A 121 -0.53 -11.81 4.30
N GLU A 122 0.13 -12.34 5.34
CA GLU A 122 -0.31 -12.12 6.73
C GLU A 122 -0.03 -10.68 7.18
N ASP A 123 1.06 -10.07 6.70
CA ASP A 123 1.41 -8.67 6.98
C ASP A 123 0.40 -7.68 6.38
N ILE A 124 -0.35 -8.10 5.36
CA ILE A 124 -1.39 -7.30 4.70
C ILE A 124 -2.79 -7.84 4.97
N ALA A 125 -2.96 -8.75 5.92
CA ALA A 125 -4.30 -9.17 6.32
C ALA A 125 -5.08 -7.95 6.86
N GLU A 126 -6.35 -7.79 6.46
CA GLU A 126 -7.16 -6.64 6.87
C GLU A 126 -7.19 -6.46 8.38
N SER A 127 -7.30 -7.57 9.13
CA SER A 127 -7.29 -7.57 10.59
C SER A 127 -6.01 -6.98 11.17
N GLU A 128 -4.86 -7.27 10.57
CA GLU A 128 -3.56 -6.76 10.99
C GLU A 128 -3.44 -5.26 10.69
N ILE A 129 -3.83 -4.85 9.47
CA ILE A 129 -3.82 -3.43 9.08
C ILE A 129 -4.76 -2.61 9.95
N ARG A 130 -5.94 -3.14 10.24
CA ARG A 130 -6.91 -2.52 11.13
C ARG A 130 -6.36 -2.36 12.54
N ALA A 131 -5.76 -3.42 13.11
CA ALA A 131 -5.15 -3.37 14.43
C ALA A 131 -4.06 -2.27 14.49
N GLN A 132 -3.17 -2.21 13.50
CA GLN A 132 -2.14 -1.18 13.43
C GLN A 132 -2.70 0.24 13.31
N CYS A 133 -3.82 0.43 12.60
CA CYS A 133 -4.48 1.72 12.46
C CYS A 133 -5.19 2.19 13.74
N LEU A 134 -5.65 1.24 14.57
CA LEU A 134 -6.25 1.50 15.87
C LEU A 134 -5.20 1.85 16.94
N ASP A 135 -4.06 1.16 16.94
CA ASP A 135 -2.97 1.36 17.92
C ASP A 135 -2.22 2.69 17.74
N SER A 136 -2.45 3.39 16.63
CA SER A 136 -1.82 4.68 16.35
C SER A 136 -2.32 5.84 17.25
N SER A 137 -2.93 5.54 18.41
CA SER A 137 -3.25 6.51 19.48
C SER A 137 -2.09 6.78 20.45
N ARG A 138 -0.88 6.27 20.19
CA ARG A 138 0.33 6.54 20.99
C ARG A 138 1.55 6.80 20.10
N ALA A 139 1.62 7.97 19.49
CA ALA A 139 2.88 8.56 19.04
C ALA A 139 2.70 10.08 18.97
N THR A 140 2.95 10.72 20.11
CA THR A 140 3.28 12.14 20.21
C THR A 140 4.73 12.33 19.79
#